data_AF-A0A660DXC4-F1
#
_entry.id   AF-A0A660DXC4-F1
#
_cell.length_a   1.000
_cell.length_b   1.000
_cell.length_c   1.000
_cell.angle_alpha   90.00
_cell.angle_beta   90.00
_cell.angle_gamma   90.00
#
_symmetry.space_group_name_H-M   'P 1'
#
loop_
_entity.id
_entity.type
_entity.pdbx_description
1 polymer ?
#
loop_
_entity_poly.entity_id
_entity_poly.type
_entity_poly.pdbx_seq_one_letter_code
_entity_poly.pdbx_strand_id
1 'polypeptide(L)' 'MSIYQQCLLFKSWGQTNAEFYKSFVGVGLTQDQFKEITGEDYETEATTDETN' A
#
# COMPACT_ATOMS: atom_id res chain seq x y z
N MET A 1 -15.91 -7.92 -3.96
CA MET A 1 -15.13 -6.71 -4.29
C MET A 1 -13.68 -7.01 -3.97
N SER A 2 -12.73 -6.73 -4.85
CA SER A 2 -11.31 -6.95 -4.55
C SER A 2 -10.77 -5.89 -3.60
N ILE A 3 -9.68 -6.20 -2.89
CA ILE A 3 -8.98 -5.23 -2.02
C ILE A 3 -8.60 -3.99 -2.82
N TYR A 4 -8.08 -4.16 -4.04
CA TYR A 4 -7.78 -3.06 -4.96
C TYR A 4 -8.99 -2.14 -5.24
N GLN A 5 -10.16 -2.71 -5.55
CA GLN A 5 -11.39 -1.91 -5.75
C GLN A 5 -11.80 -1.15 -4.48
N GLN A 6 -11.60 -1.74 -3.31
CA GLN A 6 -11.87 -1.09 -2.03
C GLN A 6 -10.91 0.07 -1.76
N CYS A 7 -9.62 -0.10 -2.10
CA CYS A 7 -8.63 0.96 -2.01
C CYS A 7 -8.93 2.13 -2.96
N LEU A 8 -9.45 1.88 -4.16
CA LEU A 8 -9.90 2.95 -5.06
C LEU A 8 -11.08 3.75 -4.49
N LEU A 9 -12.01 3.10 -3.78
CA LEU A 9 -13.08 3.79 -3.08
C LEU A 9 -12.53 4.69 -1.96
N PHE A 10 -11.58 4.18 -1.16
CA PHE A 10 -10.93 4.98 -0.12
C PHE A 10 -10.20 6.20 -0.70
N LYS A 11 -9.51 6.04 -1.83
CA LYS A 11 -8.89 7.15 -2.58
C LYS A 11 -9.93 8.17 -3.00
N SER A 12 -11.07 7.73 -3.53
CA SER A 12 -12.18 8.62 -3.90
C SER A 12 -12.81 9.34 -2.71
N TRP A 13 -12.67 8.82 -1.49
CA TRP A 13 -13.09 9.47 -0.25
C TRP A 13 -12.03 10.41 0.34
N GLY A 14 -10.87 10.54 -0.33
CA GLY A 14 -9.77 11.43 0.08
C GLY A 14 -8.68 10.77 0.91
N GLN A 15 -8.70 9.44 1.07
CA GLN A 15 -7.61 8.73 1.74
C GLN A 15 -6.44 8.53 0.78
N THR A 16 -5.32 9.21 1.03
CA THR A 16 -4.10 9.13 0.22
C THR A 16 -2.88 8.69 1.02
N ASN A 17 -3.04 8.35 2.31
CA ASN A 17 -1.94 7.97 3.18
C ASN A 17 -1.33 6.63 2.72
N ALA A 18 -0.05 6.64 2.34
CA ALA A 18 0.71 5.47 1.95
C ALA A 18 0.71 4.37 3.02
N GLU A 19 0.92 4.71 4.29
CA GLU A 19 0.93 3.73 5.40
C GLU A 19 -0.39 2.97 5.52
N PHE A 20 -1.51 3.63 5.22
CA PHE A 20 -2.82 2.96 5.20
C PHE A 20 -2.85 1.87 4.12
N TYR A 21 -2.38 2.17 2.91
CA TYR A 21 -2.37 1.22 1.80
C TYR A 21 -1.31 0.11 1.94
N LYS A 22 -0.20 0.37 2.66
CA LYS A 22 0.85 -0.63 2.93
C LYS A 22 0.30 -1.87 3.63
N SER A 23 -0.67 -1.68 4.54
CA SER A 23 -1.32 -2.80 5.26
C SER A 23 -2.10 -3.76 4.37
N PHE A 24 -2.48 -3.33 3.17
CA PHE A 24 -3.21 -4.15 2.19
C PHE A 24 -2.28 -4.83 1.19
N VAL A 25 -1.00 -4.40 1.10
CA VAL A 25 0.01 -5.04 0.26
C VAL A 25 0.30 -6.43 0.81
N GLY A 26 0.20 -7.45 -0.06
CA GLY A 26 0.34 -8.86 0.32
C GLY A 26 -0.94 -9.55 0.81
N VAL A 27 -1.97 -8.79 1.21
CA VAL A 27 -3.32 -9.32 1.54
C VAL A 27 -4.22 -9.40 0.30
N GLY A 28 -3.93 -8.56 -0.70
CA GLY A 28 -4.67 -8.51 -1.95
C GLY A 28 -4.38 -7.27 -2.80
N LEU A 29 -3.53 -6.37 -2.31
CA LEU A 29 -2.93 -5.29 -3.08
C LEU A 29 -1.52 -5.72 -3.54
N THR A 30 -1.17 -5.46 -4.79
CA THR A 30 0.21 -5.59 -5.28
C THR A 30 0.99 -4.31 -5.04
N GLN A 31 2.32 -4.38 -5.11
CA GLN A 31 3.19 -3.20 -5.01
C GLN A 31 2.93 -2.20 -6.15
N ASP A 32 2.67 -2.68 -7.36
CA ASP A 32 2.31 -1.82 -8.50
C ASP A 32 0.98 -1.09 -8.26
N GLN A 33 -0.01 -1.80 -7.72
CA GLN A 33 -1.32 -1.22 -7.38
C GLN A 33 -1.20 -0.20 -6.24
N PHE A 34 -0.36 -0.47 -5.25
CA PHE A 34 -0.03 0.48 -4.20
C PHE A 34 0.49 1.78 -4.81
N LYS A 35 1.49 1.70 -5.69
CA LYS A 35 2.05 2.87 -6.38
C LYS A 35 1.03 3.61 -7.23
N GLU A 36 0.10 2.92 -7.88
CA GLU A 36 -0.98 3.54 -8.62
C GLU A 36 -1.95 4.34 -7.72
N ILE A 37 -2.20 3.82 -6.51
CA ILE A 37 -3.11 4.44 -5.55
C ILE A 37 -2.46 5.64 -4.86
N THR A 38 -1.26 5.45 -4.32
CA THR A 38 -0.55 6.42 -3.46
C THR A 38 0.36 7.36 -4.22
N GLY A 39 0.87 6.93 -5.39
CA GLY A 39 1.94 7.60 -6.12
C GLY A 39 3.34 7.31 -5.57
N GLU A 40 3.45 6.52 -4.50
CA GLU A 40 4.71 6.19 -3.83
C GLU A 40 5.13 4.76 -4.15
N ASP A 41 6.44 4.55 -4.29
CA ASP A 41 6.98 3.20 -4.38
C ASP A 41 6.76 2.46 -3.06
N TYR A 42 6.38 1.18 -3.14
CA TYR A 42 6.25 0.36 -1.95
C TYR A 42 7.64 0.00 -1.43
N GLU A 43 8.18 0.86 -0.57
CA GLU A 43 9.32 0.51 0.26
C GLU A 43 8.79 -0.32 1.42
N THR A 44 8.86 -1.65 1.28
CA THR A 44 9.02 -2.50 2.46
C THR A 44 10.24 -1.96 3.16
N GLU A 45 10.07 -1.36 4.34
CA GLU A 45 11.19 -1.13 5.23
C GLU A 45 11.91 -2.47 5.29
N ALA A 46 13.08 -2.53 4.65
CA ALA A 46 13.97 -3.62 4.91
C ALA A 46 14.22 -3.50 6.40
N THR A 47 13.64 -4.41 7.19
CA THR A 47 14.18 -4.76 8.49
C THR A 47 15.61 -5.16 8.18
N THR A 48 16.51 -4.17 8.17
CA THR A 48 17.91 -4.35 8.42
C THR A 48 17.95 -4.80 9.86
N ASP A 49 17.72 -6.09 10.06
CA ASP A 49 18.11 -6.81 11.25
C ASP A 49 19.65 -6.84 11.24
N GLU A 50 20.26 -5.67 11.45
CA GLU A 50 21.65 -5.58 11.88
C GLU A 50 21.65 -5.96 13.36
N THR A 51 21.65 -7.27 13.59
CA THR A 51 22.14 -7.83 14.84
C THR A 51 23.60 -7.40 15.00
N ASN A 52 23.86 -6.45 15.91
CA ASN A 52 25.21 -6.19 16.45
C ASN A 52 25.15 -6.23 17.98
#